data_AF-A0A497AIX5-F1
#
_entry.id   AF-A0A497AIX5-F1
#
_cell.length_a   1.000
_cell.length_b   1.000
_cell.length_c   1.000
_cell.angle_alpha   90.00
_cell.angle_beta   90.00
_cell.angle_gamma   90.00
#
_symmetry.space_group_name_H-M   'P 1'
#
loop_
_entity.id
_entity.type
_entity.pdbx_description
1 polymer ?
#
loop_
_entity_poly.entity_id
_entity_poly.type
_entity_poly.pdbx_seq_one_letter_code
_entity_poly.pdbx_strand_id
1 'polypeptide(L)'
;MLLFWLVFCLVQRGNTVRIYNSIMDVDGNAVSPDSHTITITDPNGDTVLSSTSPTYDPQTGKYYVDYTIPDDAVLGNYTVEWKIVKGTNKARKTLEFAVEA
;
A
#
# COMPACT_ATOMS: atom_id res chain seq x y z
N MET A 1 -17.01 -22.66 -4.97
CA MET A 1 -16.99 -21.87 -6.22
C MET A 1 -16.67 -20.44 -5.84
N LEU A 2 -15.45 -19.97 -6.14
CA LEU A 2 -14.99 -18.62 -5.80
C LEU A 2 -14.95 -17.81 -7.09
N LEU A 3 -15.79 -16.77 -7.17
CA LEU A 3 -15.69 -15.76 -8.22
C LEU A 3 -14.52 -14.83 -7.89
N PHE A 4 -13.57 -14.71 -8.81
CA PHE A 4 -12.55 -13.67 -8.78
C PHE A 4 -13.14 -12.42 -9.47
N TRP A 5 -13.36 -11.35 -8.71
CA TRP A 5 -13.64 -10.04 -9.28
C TRP A 5 -12.32 -9.28 -9.36
N LEU A 6 -11.86 -9.04 -10.58
CA LEU A 6 -10.74 -8.14 -10.84
C LEU A 6 -11.27 -6.70 -10.74
N VAL A 7 -10.73 -5.92 -9.81
CA VAL A 7 -11.05 -4.50 -9.66
C VAL A 7 -9.78 -3.72 -9.95
N PHE A 8 -9.80 -2.88 -10.98
CA PHE A 8 -8.74 -1.91 -11.23
C PHE A 8 -8.92 -0.70 -10.33
N CYS A 9 -7.84 -0.26 -9.71
CA CYS A 9 -7.80 1.02 -9.01
C CYS A 9 -7.14 2.04 -9.94
N LEU A 10 -7.92 3.01 -10.41
CA LEU A 10 -7.47 4.12 -11.26
C LEU A 10 -7.41 5.39 -10.40
N VAL A 11 -6.31 6.12 -10.51
CA VAL A 11 -6.06 7.35 -9.75
C VAL A 11 -5.57 8.44 -10.71
N GLN A 12 -6.27 9.57 -10.76
CA GLN A 12 -5.82 10.71 -11.54
C GLN A 12 -4.60 11.38 -10.88
N ARG A 13 -3.75 11.97 -11.71
CA ARG A 13 -2.74 12.93 -11.29
C ARG A 13 -3.34 14.04 -10.41
N GLY A 14 -2.53 14.56 -9.50
CA GLY A 14 -2.95 15.57 -8.51
C GLY A 14 -3.79 15.02 -7.35
N ASN A 15 -4.36 13.82 -7.48
CA ASN A 15 -5.13 13.20 -6.39
C ASN A 15 -4.24 12.45 -5.40
N THR A 16 -4.76 12.29 -4.19
CA THR A 16 -4.14 11.47 -3.15
C THR A 16 -4.78 10.09 -3.11
N VAL A 17 -3.95 9.05 -3.25
CA VAL A 17 -4.35 7.67 -2.96
C VAL A 17 -3.98 7.33 -1.52
N ARG A 18 -4.92 6.69 -0.80
CA ARG A 18 -4.68 6.11 0.52
C ARG A 18 -4.54 4.61 0.41
N ILE A 19 -3.36 4.09 0.76
CA ILE A 19 -3.08 2.66 0.77
C ILE A 19 -3.30 2.14 2.19
N TYR A 20 -4.24 1.21 2.36
CA TYR A 20 -4.48 0.53 3.63
C TYR A 20 -3.80 -0.83 3.70
N ASN A 21 -3.39 -1.23 4.90
CA ASN A 21 -2.93 -2.58 5.20
C ASN A 21 -3.52 -3.07 6.53
N SER A 22 -4.23 -4.20 6.47
CA SER A 22 -4.75 -4.91 7.64
C SER A 22 -3.73 -5.94 8.10
N ILE A 23 -3.33 -5.87 9.37
CA ILE A 23 -2.34 -6.78 9.94
C ILE A 23 -2.97 -7.47 11.14
N MET A 24 -3.22 -8.76 11.01
CA MET A 24 -3.96 -9.55 12.00
C MET A 24 -3.29 -10.90 12.23
N ASP A 25 -3.54 -11.51 13.38
CA ASP A 25 -3.20 -12.90 13.64
C ASP A 25 -4.21 -13.86 12.99
N VAL A 26 -4.03 -15.17 13.22
CA VAL A 26 -4.91 -16.22 12.68
C VAL A 26 -6.32 -16.19 13.27
N ASP A 27 -6.48 -15.59 14.44
CA ASP A 27 -7.75 -15.46 15.15
C ASP A 27 -8.48 -14.15 14.78
N GLY A 28 -7.87 -13.33 13.91
CA GLY A 28 -8.42 -12.07 13.42
C GLY A 28 -8.17 -10.88 14.35
N ASN A 29 -7.35 -11.02 15.39
CA ASN A 29 -6.99 -9.90 16.26
C ASN A 29 -5.96 -9.01 15.56
N ALA A 30 -6.09 -7.69 15.73
CA ALA A 30 -5.13 -6.73 15.20
C ALA A 30 -3.74 -6.95 15.82
N VAL A 31 -2.72 -6.97 14.98
CA VAL A 31 -1.31 -7.13 15.39
C VAL A 31 -0.55 -5.85 15.03
N SER A 32 0.17 -5.31 16.01
CA SER A 32 1.10 -4.19 15.80
C SER A 32 2.49 -4.71 15.45
N PRO A 33 3.02 -4.47 14.23
CA PRO A 33 4.38 -4.85 13.86
C PRO A 33 5.45 -4.05 14.62
N ASP A 34 6.68 -4.57 14.62
CA ASP A 34 7.83 -3.86 15.19
C ASP A 34 8.44 -2.87 14.19
N SER A 35 8.28 -3.12 12.89
CA SER A 35 8.65 -2.18 11.83
C SER A 35 7.83 -2.36 10.56
N HIS A 36 7.77 -1.29 9.77
CA HIS A 36 7.19 -1.28 8.43
C HIS A 36 8.22 -0.77 7.42
N THR A 37 8.09 -1.21 6.17
CA THR A 37 8.78 -0.64 5.02
C THR A 37 7.80 -0.63 3.86
N ILE A 38 7.45 0.56 3.38
CA ILE A 38 6.50 0.79 2.30
C ILE A 38 7.24 1.47 1.17
N THR A 39 7.17 0.90 -0.03
CA THR A 39 7.74 1.51 -1.23
C THR A 39 6.69 1.56 -2.32
N ILE A 40 6.61 2.69 -3.03
CA ILE A 40 5.82 2.81 -4.26
C ILE A 40 6.82 2.98 -5.40
N THR A 41 6.71 2.13 -6.40
CA THR A 41 7.53 2.14 -7.62
C THR A 41 6.64 2.50 -8.80
N ASP A 42 7.11 3.39 -9.65
CA ASP A 42 6.42 3.80 -10.86
C ASP A 42 6.61 2.77 -12.01
N PRO A 43 5.96 2.97 -13.17
CA PRO A 43 6.08 2.05 -14.31
C PRO A 43 7.49 1.97 -14.91
N ASN A 44 8.35 2.97 -14.69
CA ASN A 44 9.73 2.98 -15.16
C ASN A 44 10.67 2.20 -14.23
N GLY A 45 10.19 1.83 -13.03
CA GLY A 45 10.98 1.16 -12.01
C GLY A 45 11.57 2.10 -10.96
N ASP A 46 11.22 3.38 -10.99
CA ASP A 46 11.73 4.38 -10.06
C ASP A 46 10.92 4.37 -8.75
N THR A 47 11.62 4.42 -7.62
CA THR A 47 10.96 4.53 -6.30
C THR A 47 10.48 5.97 -6.09
N VAL A 48 9.17 6.18 -6.13
CA VAL A 48 8.52 7.49 -5.96
C VAL A 48 8.06 7.77 -4.53
N LEU A 49 7.96 6.74 -3.70
CA LEU A 49 7.73 6.86 -2.26
C LEU A 49 8.52 5.79 -1.52
N SER A 50 9.14 6.17 -0.41
CA SER A 50 9.68 5.26 0.60
C SER A 50 9.27 5.75 1.99
N SER A 51 8.60 4.91 2.77
CA SER A 51 8.14 5.22 4.12
C SER A 51 8.31 4.05 5.08
N THR A 52 8.56 4.34 6.35
CA THR A 52 8.67 3.35 7.44
C THR A 52 7.66 3.61 8.57
N SER A 53 6.87 4.68 8.46
CA SER A 53 6.04 5.20 9.54
C SER A 53 4.61 5.41 9.06
N PRO A 54 3.85 4.33 8.80
CA PRO A 54 2.44 4.44 8.45
C PRO A 54 1.61 4.93 9.64
N THR A 55 0.45 5.50 9.35
CA THR A 55 -0.52 5.92 10.38
C THR A 55 -1.44 4.76 10.74
N TYR A 56 -1.66 4.53 12.03
CA TYR A 56 -2.69 3.58 12.49
C TYR A 56 -4.05 4.29 12.63
N ASP A 57 -5.08 3.76 11.99
CA ASP A 57 -6.46 4.21 12.11
C ASP A 57 -7.23 3.32 13.10
N PRO A 58 -7.58 3.81 14.30
CA PRO A 58 -8.29 3.03 15.30
C PRO A 58 -9.77 2.77 14.94
N GLN A 59 -10.35 3.53 14.01
CA GLN A 59 -11.74 3.31 13.58
C GLN A 59 -11.87 2.11 12.66
N THR A 60 -10.86 1.88 11.81
CA THR A 60 -10.84 0.75 10.87
C THR A 60 -9.96 -0.41 11.32
N GLY A 61 -9.07 -0.19 12.30
CA GLY A 61 -8.09 -1.17 12.76
C GLY A 61 -6.98 -1.43 11.73
N LYS A 62 -6.68 -0.47 10.86
CA LYS A 62 -5.76 -0.62 9.73
C LYS A 62 -4.62 0.40 9.81
N TYR A 63 -3.49 0.03 9.22
CA TYR A 63 -2.44 0.98 8.91
C TYR A 63 -2.68 1.60 7.54
N TYR A 64 -2.30 2.87 7.36
CA TYR A 64 -2.33 3.50 6.05
C TYR A 64 -1.15 4.43 5.78
N VAL A 65 -0.87 4.63 4.50
CA VAL A 65 -0.04 5.72 4.00
C VAL A 65 -0.82 6.47 2.92
N ASP A 66 -0.62 7.79 2.89
CA ASP A 66 -1.14 8.64 1.82
C ASP A 66 -0.02 8.94 0.84
N TYR A 67 -0.35 8.88 -0.45
CA TYR A 67 0.55 9.27 -1.54
C TYR A 67 -0.20 10.17 -2.51
N THR A 68 0.23 11.42 -2.60
CA THR A 68 -0.28 12.36 -3.61
C THR A 68 0.47 12.12 -4.91
N ILE A 69 -0.28 11.81 -5.97
CA ILE A 69 0.27 11.63 -7.31
C ILE A 69 0.65 13.00 -7.88
N PRO A 70 1.92 13.27 -8.21
CA PRO A 70 2.30 14.53 -8.85
C PRO A 70 1.56 14.77 -10.17
N ASP A 71 1.33 16.03 -10.54
CA ASP A 71 0.65 16.40 -11.80
C ASP A 71 1.43 15.97 -13.07
N ASP A 72 2.73 15.74 -12.92
CA ASP A 72 3.65 15.29 -13.96
C ASP A 72 4.05 13.81 -13.82
N ALA A 73 3.42 13.07 -12.89
CA ALA A 73 3.74 11.67 -12.61
C ALA A 73 3.62 10.78 -13.86
N VAL A 74 4.50 9.80 -14.01
CA VAL A 74 4.45 8.81 -15.11
C VAL A 74 3.07 8.14 -15.15
N LEU A 75 2.47 7.96 -16.31
CA LEU A 75 1.19 7.25 -16.43
C LEU A 75 1.43 5.74 -16.49
N GLY A 76 0.49 4.96 -15.94
CA GLY A 76 0.54 3.49 -15.97
C GLY A 76 0.51 2.85 -14.59
N ASN A 77 0.96 1.60 -14.51
CA ASN A 77 0.84 0.79 -13.30
C ASN A 77 1.95 1.08 -12.29
N TYR A 78 1.56 1.56 -11.12
CA TYR A 78 2.39 1.72 -9.95
C TYR A 78 2.29 0.46 -9.08
N THR A 79 3.43 0.05 -8.52
CA THR A 79 3.50 -1.08 -7.59
C THR A 79 3.76 -0.58 -6.19
N VAL A 80 2.88 -0.94 -5.26
CA VAL A 80 3.07 -0.72 -3.83
C VAL A 80 3.55 -2.02 -3.21
N GLU A 81 4.69 -1.96 -2.53
CA GLU A 81 5.20 -3.05 -1.71
C GLU A 81 5.20 -2.63 -0.25
N TRP A 82 4.56 -3.43 0.59
CA TRP A 82 4.50 -3.24 2.02
C TRP A 82 5.09 -4.45 2.74
N LYS A 83 6.23 -4.25 3.39
CA LYS A 83 6.91 -5.23 4.23
C LYS A 83 6.74 -4.88 5.71
N ILE A 84 6.66 -5.90 6.55
CA ILE A 84 6.61 -5.76 8.00
C ILE A 84 7.53 -6.77 8.68
N VAL A 85 7.95 -6.45 9.90
CA VAL A 85 8.66 -7.37 10.80
C VAL A 85 7.91 -7.45 12.13
N LYS A 86 7.73 -8.67 12.65
CA LYS A 86 7.23 -8.92 14.01
C LYS A 86 8.06 -10.04 14.65
N GLY A 87 8.88 -9.69 15.64
CA GLY A 87 9.91 -10.58 16.17
C GLY A 87 10.86 -11.03 15.05
N THR A 88 10.97 -12.34 14.86
CA THR A 88 11.78 -12.94 13.78
C THR A 88 11.01 -13.09 12.46
N ASN A 89 9.70 -12.89 12.47
CA ASN A 89 8.85 -13.11 11.32
C ASN A 89 8.82 -11.88 10.41
N LYS A 90 8.84 -12.13 9.10
CA LYS A 90 8.75 -11.10 8.06
C LYS A 90 7.58 -11.44 7.16
N ALA A 91 6.78 -10.42 6.81
CA ALA A 91 5.71 -10.56 5.84
C ALA A 91 5.80 -9.45 4.79
N ARG A 92 5.28 -9.74 3.60
CA ARG A 92 5.25 -8.84 2.44
C ARG A 92 3.89 -8.92 1.77
N LYS A 93 3.36 -7.76 1.37
CA LYS A 93 2.22 -7.65 0.46
C LYS A 93 2.55 -6.69 -0.68
N THR A 94 1.96 -6.97 -1.82
CA THR A 94 2.05 -6.14 -3.02
C THR A 94 0.65 -5.80 -3.50
N LEU A 95 0.45 -4.56 -3.91
CA LEU A 95 -0.75 -4.03 -4.52
C LEU A 95 -0.33 -3.24 -5.76
N GLU A 96 -1.16 -3.22 -6.78
CA GLU A 96 -0.98 -2.36 -7.95
C GLU A 96 -2.15 -1.39 -8.07
N PHE A 97 -1.86 -0.18 -8.53
CA PHE A 97 -2.86 0.80 -8.98
C PHE A 97 -2.34 1.50 -10.22
N ALA A 98 -3.23 2.01 -11.05
CA ALA A 98 -2.86 2.71 -12.28
C ALA A 98 -3.06 4.21 -12.13
N VAL A 99 -2.08 4.98 -12.59
CA VAL A 99 -2.14 6.44 -12.69
C VAL A 99 -2.58 6.84 -14.10
N GLU A 100 -3.58 7.71 -14.17
CA GLU A 100 -4.10 8.27 -15.41
C GLU A 100 -4.10 9.81 -15.39
N ALA A 101 -4.30 10.38 -16.58
CA ALA A 101 -4.32 11.82 -16.80
C ALA A 101 -5.60 12.48 -16.30
#